data_AF-A0A6M1SLC4-F1
#
_entry.id   AF-A0A6M1SLC4-F1
#
_cell.length_a   1.000
_cell.length_b   1.000
_cell.length_c   1.000
_cell.angle_alpha   90.00
_cell.angle_beta   90.00
_cell.angle_gamma   90.00
#
_symmetry.space_group_name_H-M   'P 1'
#
loop_
_entity.id
_entity.type
_entity.pdbx_description
1 polymer ?
#
loop_
_entity_poly.entity_id
_entity_poly.type
_entity_poly.pdbx_seq_one_letter_code
_entity_poly.pdbx_strand_id
1 'polypeptide(L)' 'MNTIPGRRVIMAVFLVFLLLPIYWLVNMSFKTNNEIVTTMTLWPHQPTIANYMRIFTDESWYSGYINSLKY' A
#
# COMPACT_ATOMS: atom_id res chain seq x y z
N MET A 1 -26.36 -27.94 10.58
CA MET A 1 -26.07 -26.73 9.78
C MET A 1 -24.67 -26.86 9.21
N ASN A 2 -24.52 -27.55 8.07
CA ASN A 2 -23.22 -27.77 7.46
C ASN A 2 -22.82 -26.50 6.72
N THR A 3 -21.93 -25.68 7.31
CA THR A 3 -21.35 -24.55 6.60
C THR A 3 -20.58 -25.10 5.42
N ILE A 4 -21.08 -24.88 4.19
CA ILE A 4 -20.41 -25.32 2.97
C ILE A 4 -18.96 -24.81 3.02
N PRO A 5 -17.94 -25.69 3.11
CA PRO A 5 -16.55 -25.27 3.27
C PRO A 5 -16.11 -24.34 2.13
N GLY A 6 -16.68 -24.52 0.93
CA GLY A 6 -16.50 -23.64 -0.21
C GLY A 6 -16.85 -22.18 0.05
N ARG A 7 -17.89 -21.87 0.85
CA ARG A 7 -18.26 -20.46 1.13
C ARG A 7 -17.16 -19.73 1.91
N ARG A 8 -16.55 -20.39 2.90
CA ARG A 8 -15.46 -19.79 3.69
C ARG A 8 -14.21 -19.59 2.84
N VAL A 9 -13.89 -20.56 1.98
CA VAL A 9 -12.75 -20.48 1.06
C VAL A 9 -12.95 -19.35 0.05
N ILE A 10 -14.13 -19.23 -0.55
CA ILE A 10 -14.46 -18.15 -1.49
C ILE A 10 -14.31 -16.78 -0.81
N MET A 11 -14.84 -16.61 0.41
CA MET A 11 -14.69 -15.37 1.17
C MET A 11 -13.23 -15.07 1.50
N ALA A 12 -12.44 -16.08 1.89
CA ALA A 12 -11.02 -15.89 2.19
C ALA A 12 -10.23 -15.47 0.94
N VAL A 13 -10.44 -16.15 -0.19
CA VAL A 13 -9.81 -15.81 -1.47
C VAL A 13 -10.22 -14.40 -1.90
N PHE A 14 -11.51 -14.07 -1.81
CA PHE A 14 -12.02 -12.72 -2.09
C PHE A 14 -11.30 -11.65 -1.25
N LEU A 15 -11.15 -11.87 0.06
CA LEU A 15 -10.43 -10.94 0.94
C LEU A 15 -8.95 -10.82 0.56
N VAL A 16 -8.28 -11.91 0.22
CA VAL A 16 -6.87 -11.86 -0.21
C VAL A 16 -6.72 -11.03 -1.49
N PHE A 17 -7.59 -11.23 -2.49
CA PHE A 17 -7.56 -10.43 -3.71
C PHE A 17 -7.92 -8.96 -3.46
N LEU A 18 -8.84 -8.69 -2.55
CA LEU A 18 -9.20 -7.33 -2.14
C LEU A 18 -8.02 -6.60 -1.48
N LEU A 19 -7.25 -7.31 -0.64
CA LEU A 19 -6.10 -6.75 0.07
C LEU A 19 -4.84 -6.68 -0.80
N LEU A 20 -4.76 -7.42 -1.90
CA LEU A 20 -3.61 -7.44 -2.82
C LEU A 20 -3.17 -6.03 -3.29
N PRO A 21 -4.05 -5.14 -3.79
CA PRO A 21 -3.64 -3.79 -4.17
C PRO A 21 -3.18 -2.95 -2.98
N ILE A 22 -3.76 -3.15 -1.79
CA ILE A 22 -3.36 -2.44 -0.57
C ILE A 22 -1.96 -2.89 -0.14
N TYR A 23 -1.71 -4.19 -0.13
CA TYR A 23 -0.38 -4.75 0.12
C TYR A 23 0.65 -4.17 -0.84
N TRP A 24 0.29 -4.04 -2.12
CA TRP A 24 1.18 -3.48 -3.13
C TRP A 24 1.55 -2.02 -2.85
N LEU A 25 0.56 -1.19 -2.49
CA LEU A 25 0.78 0.21 -2.12
C LEU A 25 1.65 0.35 -0.86
N VAL A 26 1.38 -0.47 0.16
CA VAL A 26 2.18 -0.49 1.39
C VAL A 26 3.60 -0.96 1.10
N ASN A 27 3.80 -1.97 0.26
CA ASN A 27 5.13 -2.41 -0.13
C ASN A 27 5.90 -1.31 -0.89
N MET A 28 5.23 -0.62 -1.81
CA MET A 28 5.82 0.52 -2.53
C MET A 28 6.18 1.69 -1.61
N SER A 29 5.42 1.96 -0.54
CA SER A 29 5.74 3.05 0.39
C SER A 29 7.07 2.85 1.13
N PHE A 30 7.53 1.59 1.27
CA PHE A 30 8.82 1.24 1.86
C PHE A 30 9.95 1.04 0.85
N LYS A 31 9.71 1.25 -0.45
CA LYS A 31 10.73 1.09 -1.50
C LYS A 31 11.34 2.44 -1.91
N THR A 32 12.55 2.37 -2.46
CA THR A 32 13.17 3.53 -3.13
C THR A 32 12.49 3.78 -4.48
N ASN A 33 12.50 5.03 -4.94
CA ASN A 33 11.94 5.40 -6.25
C ASN A 33 12.57 4.59 -7.40
N ASN A 34 13.87 4.29 -7.30
CA ASN A 34 14.57 3.47 -8.28
C ASN A 34 13.96 2.05 -8.31
N GLU A 35 13.87 1.39 -7.15
CA GLU A 35 13.29 0.04 -7.06
C GLU A 35 11.83 -0.01 -7.58
N ILE A 36 11.01 1.00 -7.25
CA ILE A 36 9.61 1.10 -7.70
C ILE A 36 9.50 1.11 -9.23
N VAL A 37 10.40 1.80 -9.91
CA VAL A 37 10.34 2.00 -11.37
C VAL A 37 11.09 0.92 -12.15
N THR A 38 12.21 0.41 -11.62
CA THR A 38 13.09 -0.50 -12.37
C THR A 38 12.75 -1.97 -12.19
N THR A 39 12.11 -2.38 -11.10
CA THR A 39 12.03 -3.79 -10.74
C THR A 39 10.69 -4.15 -10.11
N MET A 40 10.03 -5.18 -10.64
CA MET A 40 8.78 -5.69 -10.08
C MET A 40 9.09 -6.72 -8.99
N THR A 41 9.19 -6.26 -7.75
CA THR A 41 9.59 -7.07 -6.58
C THR A 41 8.41 -7.26 -5.62
N LEU A 42 8.20 -8.47 -5.10
CA LEU A 42 7.06 -8.76 -4.23
C LEU A 42 7.19 -8.10 -2.85
N TRP A 43 8.41 -7.90 -2.35
CA TRP A 43 8.75 -7.21 -1.10
C TRP A 43 9.94 -6.24 -1.35
N PRO A 44 10.25 -5.31 -0.44
CA PRO A 44 11.34 -4.35 -0.65
C PRO A 44 12.69 -5.05 -0.50
N HIS A 45 13.60 -4.84 -1.44
CA HIS A 45 14.99 -5.29 -1.26
C HIS A 45 15.79 -4.36 -0.35
N GLN A 46 15.48 -3.06 -0.40
CA GLN A 46 16.08 -2.05 0.46
C GLN A 46 14.99 -1.23 1.16
N PRO A 47 14.45 -1.74 2.29
CA PRO A 47 13.41 -1.05 3.03
C PRO A 47 13.87 0.34 3.48
N THR A 48 13.03 1.36 3.23
CA THR A 48 13.29 2.74 3.60
C THR A 48 12.03 3.42 4.14
N ILE A 49 12.22 4.45 4.97
CA ILE A 49 11.15 5.33 5.46
C ILE A 49 11.21 6.74 4.86
N ALA A 50 12.10 6.96 3.88
CA ALA A 50 12.33 8.26 3.26
C ALA A 50 11.05 8.87 2.66
N ASN A 51 10.16 8.05 2.10
CA ASN A 51 8.88 8.51 1.56
C ASN A 51 7.98 9.11 2.66
N TYR A 52 7.93 8.49 3.84
CA TYR A 52 7.19 9.01 4.98
C TYR A 52 7.79 10.31 5.50
N MET A 53 9.11 10.38 5.63
CA MET A 53 9.79 11.63 6.00
C MET A 53 9.41 12.76 5.04
N ARG A 54 9.48 12.51 3.72
CA ARG A 54 9.12 13.49 2.69
C ARG A 54 7.68 13.98 2.83
N ILE A 55 6.72 13.10 3.09
CA ILE A 55 5.30 13.49 3.27
C ILE A 55 5.12 14.46 4.45
N PHE A 56 5.87 14.26 5.55
CA PHE A 56 5.71 15.06 6.76
C PHE A 56 6.60 16.31 6.80
N THR A 57 7.67 16.38 6.00
CA THR A 57 8.62 17.50 6.02
C THR A 57 8.54 18.43 4.81
N ASP A 58 7.97 17.98 3.69
CA ASP A 58 7.89 18.78 2.46
C ASP A 58 6.59 19.62 2.45
N GLU A 59 6.74 20.95 2.47
CA GLU A 59 5.62 21.90 2.49
C GLU A 59 4.68 21.77 1.27
N SER A 60 5.22 21.31 0.13
CA SER A 60 4.41 21.07 -1.08
C SER A 60 3.37 19.96 -0.89
N TRP A 61 3.66 18.99 -0.02
CA TRP A 61 2.74 17.92 0.35
C TRP A 61 1.75 18.35 1.43
N TYR A 62 2.24 19.05 2.45
CA TYR A 62 1.42 19.47 3.58
C TYR A 62 0.32 20.45 3.18
N SER A 63 0.62 21.41 2.32
CA SER A 63 -0.37 22.37 1.78
C SER A 63 -1.47 21.68 0.97
N GLY A 64 -1.13 20.68 0.15
CA GLY A 64 -2.10 19.88 -0.59
C GLY A 64 -3.04 19.09 0.33
N TYR A 65 -2.50 18.51 1.40
CA TYR A 65 -3.29 17.78 2.39
C TYR A 65 -4.26 18.70 3.15
N ILE A 66 -3.79 19.86 3.61
CA ILE A 66 -4.65 20.85 4.29
C ILE A 66 -5.79 21.30 3.38
N ASN A 67 -5.52 21.58 2.11
CA ASN A 67 -6.56 21.99 1.17
C ASN A 67 -7.66 20.93 1.07
N SER A 68 -7.29 19.65 1.07
CA SER A 68 -8.23 18.53 0.99
C SER A 68 -9.08 18.33 2.25
N LEU A 69 -8.58 18.77 3.41
CA LEU A 69 -9.34 18.76 4.68
C LEU A 69 -10.27 19.97 4.83
N LYS A 70 -9.95 21.07 4.14
CA LYS A 70 -10.69 22.32 4.23
C LYS A 70 -11.91 22.35 3.32
N TYR A 71 -11.82 21.72 2.16
CA TYR A 71 -12.91 21.55 1.20
C TYR A 71 -13.77 20.34 1.57
#